data_AF-A0A1B3PGY1-F1
#
_entry.id   AF-A0A1B3PGY1-F1
#
_cell.length_a   1.000
_cell.length_b   1.000
_cell.length_c   1.000
_cell.angle_alpha   90.00
_cell.angle_beta   90.00
_cell.angle_gamma   90.00
#
_symmetry.space_group_name_H-M   'P 1'
#
loop_
_entity.id
_entity.type
_entity.pdbx_description
1 polymer ?
#
loop_
_entity_poly.entity_id
_entity_poly.type
_entity_poly.pdbx_seq_one_letter_code
_entity_poly.pdbx_strand_id
1 'polypeptide(L)'
;MSLPNAIFLDTSVLAGQQYNFGSAALTTFIPLAQRHAITFLLPAPTESEITRQIRDRSKEALKALEDARRRAPFLAKWKHFPPKQTHHITDWEVVQVAMDEWHEFLKNFSLVKLDYSGVNLKTVMQWYDHVTPPFRDGKKRKEFPDAFAIAIVDAYARSTGSSVAVVSEDSDMKLACDRFPSLLYFKSLPTLTELLLSDDAALEKLKNAVLDDIDALSQAAIEAATELEFYHSDSDYSILDTNIHGVEIEDVSVVAIGDGECTLAFDCEVEAEHYLEWEEMDHYHEEYSKERQWVHERATLTGIAKVAVNTKTSTVSDVTFFKFEGSGVQVSENPRRRW
;
A
#
# COMPACT_ATOMS: atom_id res chain seq x y z
N MET A 1 -3.97 -26.18 3.72
CA MET A 1 -3.71 -25.46 4.99
C MET A 1 -5.05 -25.18 5.65
N SER A 2 -5.13 -25.09 6.98
CA SER A 2 -6.35 -24.57 7.62
C SER A 2 -6.47 -23.08 7.34
N LEU A 3 -7.66 -22.62 6.93
CA LEU A 3 -7.90 -21.19 6.74
C LEU A 3 -7.73 -20.45 8.08
N PRO A 4 -7.16 -19.24 8.06
CA PRO A 4 -7.05 -18.41 9.25
C PRO A 4 -8.43 -17.98 9.72
N ASN A 5 -8.63 -17.92 11.04
CA ASN A 5 -9.88 -17.46 11.67
C ASN A 5 -9.74 -16.10 12.37
N ALA A 6 -8.52 -15.56 12.39
CA ALA A 6 -8.23 -14.22 12.85
C ALA A 6 -7.22 -13.55 11.91
N ILE A 7 -7.19 -12.22 11.89
CA ILE A 7 -6.27 -11.43 11.07
C ILE A 7 -5.62 -10.33 11.91
N PHE A 8 -4.33 -10.12 11.68
CA PHE A 8 -3.56 -8.97 12.12
C PHE A 8 -3.00 -8.28 10.87
N LEU A 9 -3.37 -7.02 10.68
CA LEU A 9 -2.78 -6.16 9.64
C LEU A 9 -1.67 -5.33 10.26
N ASP A 10 -0.46 -5.50 9.72
CA ASP A 10 0.62 -4.57 9.99
C ASP A 10 0.28 -3.17 9.43
N THR A 11 0.86 -2.13 10.02
CA THR A 11 0.63 -0.75 9.60
C THR A 11 1.10 -0.49 8.18
N SER A 12 2.10 -1.24 7.70
CA SER A 12 2.58 -1.17 6.31
C SER A 12 1.44 -1.41 5.31
N VAL A 13 0.51 -2.32 5.60
CA VAL A 13 -0.61 -2.64 4.71
C VAL A 13 -1.55 -1.44 4.57
N LEU A 14 -1.87 -0.76 5.67
CA LEU A 14 -2.73 0.42 5.63
C LEU A 14 -2.01 1.62 5.02
N ALA A 15 -0.72 1.77 5.30
CA ALA A 15 0.12 2.83 4.74
C ALA A 15 0.31 2.67 3.22
N GLY A 16 0.55 1.45 2.73
CA GLY A 16 0.65 1.12 1.30
C GLY A 16 -0.64 1.43 0.55
N GLN A 17 -1.78 1.20 1.19
CA GLN A 17 -3.10 1.61 0.68
C GLN A 17 -3.41 3.10 0.92
N GLN A 18 -2.44 3.89 1.34
CA GLN A 18 -2.57 5.33 1.62
C GLN A 18 -3.70 5.66 2.59
N TYR A 19 -4.04 4.75 3.51
CA TYR A 19 -5.21 4.86 4.38
C TYR A 19 -6.53 5.08 3.63
N ASN A 20 -6.58 4.76 2.34
CA ASN A 20 -7.79 4.77 1.55
C ASN A 20 -8.56 3.47 1.82
N PHE A 21 -9.50 3.52 2.76
CA PHE A 21 -10.34 2.38 3.12
C PHE A 21 -11.32 1.97 2.01
N GLY A 22 -11.42 2.75 0.93
CA GLY A 22 -12.12 2.42 -0.31
C GLY A 22 -11.25 1.78 -1.39
N SER A 23 -9.98 1.45 -1.10
CA SER A 23 -9.10 0.73 -2.02
C SER A 23 -9.67 -0.64 -2.40
N ALA A 24 -9.27 -1.15 -3.57
CA ALA A 24 -9.80 -2.44 -4.01
C ALA A 24 -9.28 -3.59 -3.17
N ALA A 25 -8.02 -3.54 -2.72
CA ALA A 25 -7.46 -4.54 -1.83
C ALA A 25 -8.34 -4.73 -0.58
N LEU A 26 -8.76 -3.63 0.07
CA LEU A 26 -9.61 -3.70 1.26
C LEU A 26 -11.06 -4.07 0.93
N THR A 27 -11.65 -3.46 -0.10
CA THR A 27 -13.07 -3.66 -0.43
C THR A 27 -13.37 -5.06 -0.99
N THR A 28 -12.41 -5.71 -1.66
CA THR A 28 -12.54 -7.11 -2.11
C THR A 28 -12.32 -8.10 -0.97
N PHE A 29 -11.47 -7.78 -0.01
CA PHE A 29 -11.20 -8.61 1.17
C PHE A 29 -12.38 -8.66 2.14
N ILE A 30 -13.03 -7.51 2.42
CA ILE A 30 -14.07 -7.38 3.45
C ILE A 30 -15.19 -8.44 3.33
N PRO A 31 -15.82 -8.66 2.16
CA PRO A 31 -16.89 -9.67 2.02
C PRO A 31 -16.41 -11.09 2.34
N LEU A 32 -15.18 -11.44 1.97
CA LEU A 32 -14.60 -12.76 2.25
C LEU A 32 -14.29 -12.92 3.74
N ALA A 33 -13.74 -11.89 4.36
CA ALA A 33 -13.48 -11.89 5.80
C ALA A 33 -14.78 -12.06 6.60
N GLN A 34 -15.86 -11.40 6.19
CA GLN A 34 -17.20 -11.55 6.78
C GLN A 34 -17.76 -12.95 6.56
N ARG A 35 -17.66 -13.49 5.34
CA ARG A 35 -18.10 -14.85 5.00
C ARG A 35 -17.43 -15.91 5.86
N HIS A 36 -16.13 -15.75 6.10
CA HIS A 36 -15.31 -16.67 6.91
C HIS A 36 -15.30 -16.32 8.41
N ALA A 37 -16.08 -15.31 8.84
CA ALA A 37 -16.15 -14.83 10.22
C ALA A 37 -14.76 -14.53 10.85
N ILE A 38 -13.86 -13.94 10.06
CA ILE A 38 -12.50 -13.62 10.50
C ILE A 38 -12.55 -12.53 11.58
N THR A 39 -11.87 -12.79 12.70
CA THR A 39 -11.72 -11.84 13.80
C THR A 39 -10.54 -10.89 13.54
N PHE A 40 -10.78 -9.58 13.57
CA PHE A 40 -9.72 -8.57 13.42
C PHE A 40 -9.03 -8.33 14.76
N LEU A 41 -7.73 -8.60 14.81
CA LEU A 41 -6.89 -8.38 15.99
C LEU A 41 -6.20 -7.04 15.86
N LEU A 42 -6.39 -6.18 16.87
CA LEU A 42 -5.77 -4.86 16.92
C LEU A 42 -4.89 -4.74 18.17
N PRO A 43 -3.59 -5.07 18.07
CA PRO A 43 -2.65 -4.84 19.15
C PRO A 43 -2.49 -3.35 19.50
N ALA A 44 -2.39 -3.04 20.78
CA ALA A 44 -2.17 -1.68 21.30
C ALA A 44 -1.01 -0.90 20.64
N PRO A 45 0.19 -1.48 20.39
CA PRO A 45 1.25 -0.75 19.68
C PRO A 45 0.84 -0.37 18.26
N THR A 46 0.19 -1.28 17.52
CA THR A 46 -0.31 -1.05 16.15
C THR A 46 -1.41 0.00 16.12
N GLU A 47 -2.38 -0.04 17.05
CA GLU A 47 -3.43 0.99 17.15
C GLU A 47 -2.85 2.39 17.38
N SER A 48 -1.85 2.47 18.28
CA SER A 48 -1.16 3.72 18.59
C SER A 48 -0.40 4.26 17.37
N GLU A 49 0.19 3.37 16.59
CA GLU A 49 0.91 3.72 15.37
C GLU A 49 -0.02 4.18 14.25
N ILE A 50 -1.11 3.46 13.98
CA ILE A 50 -2.14 3.87 13.03
C ILE A 50 -2.67 5.27 13.37
N THR A 51 -3.00 5.50 14.65
CA THR A 51 -3.46 6.80 15.14
C THR A 51 -2.44 7.92 14.89
N ARG A 52 -1.15 7.62 15.10
CA ARG A 52 -0.05 8.55 14.84
C ARG A 52 0.08 8.86 13.35
N GLN A 53 0.13 7.83 12.50
CA GLN A 53 0.29 7.97 11.05
C GLN A 53 -0.88 8.73 10.44
N ILE A 54 -2.13 8.46 10.84
CA ILE A 54 -3.31 9.24 10.41
C ILE A 54 -3.10 10.72 10.76
N ARG A 55 -2.70 11.03 12.00
CA ARG A 55 -2.47 12.42 12.43
C ARG A 55 -1.36 13.11 11.64
N ASP A 56 -0.25 12.42 11.39
CA ASP A 56 0.90 12.99 10.69
C ASP A 56 0.55 13.25 9.22
N ARG A 57 -0.13 12.32 8.55
CA ARG A 57 -0.63 12.50 7.17
C ARG A 57 -1.65 13.63 7.06
N SER A 58 -2.55 13.78 8.03
CA SER A 58 -3.48 14.92 8.06
C SER A 58 -2.73 16.26 8.15
N LYS A 59 -1.66 16.35 8.96
CA LYS A 59 -0.84 17.57 9.04
C LYS A 59 -0.07 17.85 7.76
N GLU A 60 0.46 16.83 7.12
CA GLU A 60 1.16 16.96 5.83
C GLU A 60 0.22 17.48 4.75
N ALA A 61 -1.01 16.95 4.67
CA ALA A 61 -2.03 17.44 3.75
C ALA A 61 -2.38 18.92 3.99
N LEU A 62 -2.53 19.32 5.26
CA LEU A 62 -2.79 20.72 5.61
C LEU A 62 -1.63 21.65 5.26
N LYS A 63 -0.39 21.21 5.51
CA LYS A 63 0.82 21.94 5.13
C LYS A 63 0.90 22.13 3.62
N ALA A 64 0.58 21.10 2.83
CA ALA A 64 0.53 21.19 1.37
C ALA A 64 -0.49 22.24 0.89
N LEU A 65 -1.66 22.33 1.53
CA LEU A 65 -2.64 23.38 1.25
C LEU A 65 -2.13 24.78 1.62
N GLU A 66 -1.40 24.94 2.72
CA GLU A 66 -0.77 26.21 3.07
C GLU A 66 0.33 26.63 2.08
N ASP A 67 1.15 25.69 1.64
CA ASP A 67 2.18 25.92 0.64
C ASP A 67 1.57 26.36 -0.70
N ALA A 68 0.48 25.72 -1.13
CA ALA A 68 -0.28 26.16 -2.30
C ALA A 68 -0.76 27.62 -2.15
N ARG A 69 -1.35 27.99 -1.00
CA ARG A 69 -1.79 29.39 -0.74
C ARG A 69 -0.63 30.38 -0.81
N ARG A 70 0.54 30.01 -0.29
CA ARG A 70 1.73 30.87 -0.28
C ARG A 70 2.28 31.09 -1.68
N ARG A 71 2.35 30.02 -2.49
CA ARG A 71 2.89 30.07 -3.86
C ARG A 71 1.94 30.75 -4.84
N ALA A 72 0.63 30.67 -4.63
CA ALA A 72 -0.39 31.22 -5.53
C ALA A 72 -1.44 32.07 -4.78
N PRO A 73 -1.15 33.37 -4.51
CA PRO A 73 -2.08 34.25 -3.78
C PRO A 73 -3.46 34.42 -4.43
N PHE A 74 -3.58 34.18 -5.74
CA PHE A 74 -4.86 34.21 -6.44
C PHE A 74 -5.83 33.10 -6.01
N LEU A 75 -5.35 32.02 -5.37
CA LEU A 75 -6.20 30.97 -4.79
C LEU A 75 -7.16 31.54 -3.72
N ALA A 76 -6.83 32.68 -3.10
CA ALA A 76 -7.74 33.38 -2.20
C ALA A 76 -9.04 33.87 -2.88
N LYS A 77 -9.05 34.00 -4.21
CA LYS A 77 -10.24 34.34 -5.02
C LYS A 77 -11.00 33.11 -5.51
N TRP A 78 -10.42 31.91 -5.39
CA TRP A 78 -11.10 30.68 -5.79
C TRP A 78 -12.08 30.28 -4.70
N LYS A 79 -13.38 30.53 -4.97
CA LYS A 79 -14.47 30.32 -4.00
C LYS A 79 -14.52 28.92 -3.37
N HIS A 80 -14.07 27.90 -4.10
CA HIS A 80 -14.07 26.51 -3.64
C HIS A 80 -12.73 26.05 -3.04
N PHE A 81 -11.70 26.89 -3.08
CA PHE A 81 -10.43 26.57 -2.45
C PHE A 81 -10.58 26.66 -0.92
N PRO A 82 -10.04 25.70 -0.15
CA PRO A 82 -10.18 25.72 1.30
C PRO A 82 -9.67 27.05 1.89
N PRO A 83 -10.45 27.75 2.73
CA PRO A 83 -10.06 29.04 3.28
C PRO A 83 -8.78 28.91 4.12
N LYS A 84 -7.99 29.99 4.23
CA LYS A 84 -6.79 30.00 5.08
C LYS A 84 -7.20 29.66 6.52
N GLN A 85 -6.60 28.60 7.05
CA GLN A 85 -6.94 28.07 8.35
C GLN A 85 -6.17 28.86 9.39
N THR A 86 -6.88 29.45 10.36
CA THR A 86 -6.28 30.32 11.38
C THR A 86 -6.36 29.72 12.78
N HIS A 87 -6.93 28.52 12.92
CA HIS A 87 -7.24 27.89 14.19
C HIS A 87 -6.84 26.41 14.20
N HIS A 88 -6.35 25.91 15.34
CA HIS A 88 -6.11 24.48 15.62
C HIS A 88 -7.35 23.58 15.46
N ILE A 89 -8.54 24.16 15.25
CA ILE A 89 -9.80 23.45 15.05
C ILE A 89 -9.80 22.69 13.70
N THR A 90 -9.09 23.17 12.68
CA THR A 90 -9.09 22.56 11.35
C THR A 90 -8.12 21.37 11.23
N ASP A 91 -7.02 21.38 11.99
CA ASP A 91 -6.16 20.20 12.20
C ASP A 91 -6.97 19.03 12.76
N TRP A 92 -7.89 19.34 13.68
CA TRP A 92 -8.77 18.35 14.27
C TRP A 92 -9.77 17.82 13.25
N GLU A 93 -10.39 18.66 12.41
CA GLU A 93 -11.38 18.22 11.41
C GLU A 93 -10.82 17.20 10.40
N VAL A 94 -9.66 17.45 9.80
CA VAL A 94 -9.07 16.50 8.82
C VAL A 94 -8.68 15.19 9.50
N VAL A 95 -8.14 15.27 10.73
CA VAL A 95 -7.84 14.08 11.53
C VAL A 95 -9.12 13.32 11.90
N GLN A 96 -10.21 14.02 12.22
CA GLN A 96 -11.50 13.38 12.52
C GLN A 96 -12.06 12.64 11.32
N VAL A 97 -12.03 13.23 10.11
CA VAL A 97 -12.52 12.53 8.91
C VAL A 97 -11.77 11.21 8.70
N ALA A 98 -10.44 11.25 8.71
CA ALA A 98 -9.63 10.04 8.53
C ALA A 98 -9.83 9.02 9.68
N MET A 99 -10.03 9.50 10.91
CA MET A 99 -10.36 8.64 12.04
C MET A 99 -11.75 8.02 11.93
N ASP A 100 -12.76 8.76 11.48
CA ASP A 100 -14.12 8.26 11.29
C ASP A 100 -14.12 7.16 10.23
N GLU A 101 -13.40 7.34 9.12
CA GLU A 101 -13.22 6.28 8.11
C GLU A 101 -12.53 5.05 8.69
N TRP A 102 -11.49 5.21 9.53
CA TRP A 102 -10.86 4.09 10.23
C TRP A 102 -11.85 3.34 11.13
N HIS A 103 -12.68 4.05 11.89
CA HIS A 103 -13.70 3.42 12.73
C HIS A 103 -14.79 2.73 11.92
N GLU A 104 -15.24 3.32 10.80
CA GLU A 104 -16.20 2.67 9.89
C GLU A 104 -15.60 1.41 9.25
N PHE A 105 -14.33 1.44 8.85
CA PHE A 105 -13.62 0.27 8.35
C PHE A 105 -13.64 -0.87 9.39
N LEU A 106 -13.32 -0.58 10.65
CA LEU A 106 -13.30 -1.59 11.72
C LEU A 106 -14.67 -2.24 11.99
N LYS A 107 -15.78 -1.55 11.72
CA LYS A 107 -17.15 -2.11 11.91
C LYS A 107 -17.45 -3.28 10.97
N ASN A 108 -16.65 -3.47 9.92
CA ASN A 108 -16.81 -4.61 9.01
C ASN A 108 -16.39 -5.94 9.64
N PHE A 109 -15.75 -5.93 10.83
CA PHE A 109 -15.15 -7.11 11.45
C PHE A 109 -15.60 -7.32 12.90
N SER A 110 -15.47 -8.56 13.37
CA SER A 110 -15.43 -8.84 14.81
C SER A 110 -14.08 -8.37 15.35
N LEU A 111 -14.06 -7.23 16.05
CA LEU A 111 -12.83 -6.59 16.53
C LEU A 111 -12.43 -7.07 17.93
N VAL A 112 -11.18 -7.49 18.10
CA VAL A 112 -10.55 -7.74 19.40
C VAL A 112 -9.36 -6.80 19.56
N LYS A 113 -9.50 -5.83 20.47
CA LYS A 113 -8.37 -4.99 20.90
C LYS A 113 -7.53 -5.75 21.91
N LEU A 114 -6.23 -5.83 21.67
CA LEU A 114 -5.29 -6.61 22.48
C LEU A 114 -4.30 -5.67 23.17
N ASP A 115 -4.24 -5.75 24.50
CA ASP A 115 -3.28 -5.00 25.30
C ASP A 115 -1.99 -5.81 25.55
N TYR A 116 -1.14 -5.30 26.43
CA TYR A 116 0.14 -5.94 26.78
C TYR A 116 0.01 -7.07 27.82
N SER A 117 -1.20 -7.40 28.29
CA SER A 117 -1.39 -8.31 29.44
C SER A 117 -0.88 -9.73 29.20
N GLY A 118 -0.94 -10.22 27.95
CA GLY A 118 -0.45 -11.54 27.55
C GLY A 118 1.06 -11.59 27.24
N VAL A 119 1.77 -10.47 27.30
CA VAL A 119 3.17 -10.38 26.84
C VAL A 119 4.14 -10.80 27.93
N ASN A 120 5.04 -11.72 27.59
CA ASN A 120 6.22 -11.99 28.40
C ASN A 120 7.36 -11.04 28.04
N LEU A 121 7.54 -9.98 28.83
CA LEU A 121 8.59 -8.98 28.62
C LEU A 121 9.99 -9.60 28.57
N LYS A 122 10.27 -10.63 29.38
CA LYS A 122 11.57 -11.31 29.37
C LYS A 122 11.85 -11.94 28.01
N THR A 123 10.84 -12.53 27.38
CA THR A 123 10.97 -13.12 26.04
C THR A 123 11.24 -12.04 24.98
N VAL A 124 10.54 -10.90 25.03
CA VAL A 124 10.77 -9.78 24.11
C VAL A 124 12.18 -9.20 24.26
N MET A 125 12.65 -9.03 25.51
CA MET A 125 14.02 -8.57 25.77
C MET A 125 15.07 -9.58 25.29
N GLN A 126 14.80 -10.87 25.40
CA GLN A 126 15.68 -11.90 24.82
C GLN A 126 15.74 -11.79 23.29
N TRP A 127 14.63 -11.50 22.60
CA TRP A 127 14.67 -11.26 21.15
C TRP A 127 15.54 -10.05 20.81
N TYR A 128 15.44 -8.97 21.58
CA TYR A 128 16.28 -7.79 21.41
C TYR A 128 17.77 -8.09 21.61
N ASP A 129 18.13 -8.76 22.71
CA ASP A 129 19.52 -9.07 23.05
C ASP A 129 20.19 -10.00 22.02
N HIS A 130 19.42 -10.93 21.44
CA HIS A 130 19.90 -11.89 20.43
C HIS A 130 19.66 -11.44 18.99
N VAL A 131 19.18 -10.21 18.76
CA VAL A 131 18.83 -9.68 17.43
C VAL A 131 17.94 -10.67 16.65
N THR A 132 16.96 -11.22 17.35
CA THR A 132 15.98 -12.12 16.75
C THR A 132 14.86 -11.28 16.13
N PRO A 133 14.40 -11.62 14.91
CA PRO A 133 13.29 -10.94 14.25
C PRO A 133 12.09 -10.72 15.21
N PRO A 134 11.47 -9.53 15.20
CA PRO A 134 11.61 -8.45 14.21
C PRO A 134 12.82 -7.52 14.44
N PHE A 135 13.66 -7.73 15.46
CA PHE A 135 14.87 -6.94 15.63
C PHE A 135 15.95 -7.32 14.62
N ARG A 136 16.58 -6.31 14.00
CA ARG A 136 17.74 -6.44 13.10
C ARG A 136 18.85 -5.46 13.47
N ASP A 137 20.04 -5.63 12.93
CA ASP A 137 21.13 -4.66 13.11
C ASP A 137 20.78 -3.29 12.50
N GLY A 138 21.41 -2.23 13.02
CA GLY A 138 21.22 -0.87 12.53
C GLY A 138 19.94 -0.19 13.02
N LYS A 139 19.21 0.49 12.13
CA LYS A 139 18.01 1.28 12.48
C LYS A 139 16.89 0.39 13.04
N LYS A 140 16.75 -0.83 12.50
CA LYS A 140 15.77 -1.84 12.90
C LYS A 140 16.10 -2.56 14.22
N ARG A 141 17.13 -2.11 14.95
CA ARG A 141 17.41 -2.59 16.31
C ARG A 141 16.39 -2.09 17.33
N LYS A 142 15.55 -1.12 16.94
CA LYS A 142 14.58 -0.44 17.80
C LYS A 142 13.12 -0.79 17.50
N GLU A 143 12.85 -1.85 16.74
CA GLU A 143 11.50 -2.31 16.38
C GLU A 143 10.76 -3.01 17.55
N PHE A 144 10.69 -2.33 18.69
CA PHE A 144 9.90 -2.78 19.84
C PHE A 144 8.40 -2.82 19.54
N PRO A 145 7.78 -1.86 18.81
CA PRO A 145 6.38 -1.94 18.45
C PRO A 145 6.02 -3.26 17.76
N ASP A 146 6.79 -3.66 16.75
CA ASP A 146 6.59 -4.91 16.01
C ASP A 146 6.81 -6.14 16.90
N ALA A 147 7.86 -6.12 17.74
CA ALA A 147 8.13 -7.20 18.66
C ALA A 147 6.98 -7.39 19.65
N PHE A 148 6.41 -6.30 20.16
CA PHE A 148 5.24 -6.35 21.02
C PHE A 148 3.99 -6.80 20.26
N ALA A 149 3.74 -6.28 19.04
CA ALA A 149 2.60 -6.69 18.23
C ALA A 149 2.61 -8.21 17.99
N ILE A 150 3.75 -8.77 17.58
CA ILE A 150 3.89 -10.22 17.36
C ILE A 150 3.72 -11.01 18.66
N ALA A 151 4.31 -10.56 19.77
CA ALA A 151 4.14 -11.23 21.05
C ALA A 151 2.68 -11.24 21.54
N ILE A 152 1.95 -10.13 21.32
CA ILE A 152 0.53 -10.00 21.65
C ILE A 152 -0.32 -10.94 20.80
N VAL A 153 -0.09 -10.95 19.48
CA VAL A 153 -0.83 -11.78 18.53
C VAL A 153 -0.58 -13.27 18.78
N ASP A 154 0.67 -13.66 19.03
CA ASP A 154 1.01 -15.04 19.42
C ASP A 154 0.35 -15.45 20.75
N ALA A 155 0.36 -14.57 21.75
CA ALA A 155 -0.29 -14.86 23.03
C ALA A 155 -1.81 -15.09 22.85
N TYR A 156 -2.47 -14.26 22.03
CA TYR A 156 -3.86 -14.46 21.64
C TYR A 156 -4.04 -15.82 20.97
N ALA A 157 -3.30 -16.10 19.89
CA ALA A 157 -3.40 -17.34 19.12
C ALA A 157 -3.26 -18.59 19.99
N ARG A 158 -2.28 -18.61 20.91
CA ARG A 158 -2.05 -19.72 21.84
C ARG A 158 -3.19 -19.90 22.84
N SER A 159 -3.77 -18.80 23.33
CA SER A 159 -4.86 -18.84 24.33
C SER A 159 -6.20 -19.28 23.74
N THR A 160 -6.46 -18.99 22.47
CA THR A 160 -7.73 -19.29 21.79
C THR A 160 -7.64 -20.51 20.88
N GLY A 161 -6.42 -21.00 20.60
CA GLY A 161 -6.20 -22.01 19.56
C GLY A 161 -6.44 -21.46 18.14
N SER A 162 -6.39 -20.14 17.97
CA SER A 162 -6.62 -19.48 16.68
C SER A 162 -5.44 -19.63 15.73
N SER A 163 -5.74 -19.67 14.44
CA SER A 163 -4.76 -19.51 13.36
C SER A 163 -4.90 -18.09 12.83
N VAL A 164 -3.85 -17.29 12.96
CA VAL A 164 -3.87 -15.86 12.66
C VAL A 164 -3.16 -15.58 11.34
N ALA A 165 -3.85 -14.95 10.40
CA ALA A 165 -3.21 -14.34 9.24
C ALA A 165 -2.49 -13.06 9.67
N VAL A 166 -1.17 -13.00 9.49
CA VAL A 166 -0.37 -11.80 9.67
C VAL A 166 -0.05 -11.25 8.28
N VAL A 167 -0.62 -10.09 7.95
CA VAL A 167 -0.41 -9.45 6.65
C VAL A 167 0.57 -8.29 6.84
N SER A 168 1.71 -8.35 6.15
CA SER A 168 2.75 -7.32 6.21
C SER A 168 3.61 -7.40 4.95
N GLU A 169 4.09 -6.25 4.50
CA GLU A 169 5.08 -6.15 3.41
C GLU A 169 6.51 -6.31 3.96
N ASP A 170 6.71 -6.25 5.28
CA ASP A 170 8.03 -6.36 5.89
C ASP A 170 8.50 -7.82 5.99
N SER A 171 9.58 -8.11 5.26
CA SER A 171 10.30 -9.38 5.37
C SER A 171 10.75 -9.75 6.80
N ASP A 172 10.93 -8.76 7.68
CA ASP A 172 11.25 -9.01 9.10
C ASP A 172 10.05 -9.53 9.88
N MET A 173 8.85 -9.07 9.52
CA MET A 173 7.60 -9.59 10.05
C MET A 173 7.41 -11.05 9.63
N LYS A 174 7.74 -11.40 8.38
CA LYS A 174 7.76 -12.78 7.91
C LYS A 174 8.65 -13.67 8.79
N LEU A 175 9.91 -13.26 8.97
CA LEU A 175 10.87 -14.02 9.77
C LEU A 175 10.42 -14.13 11.25
N ALA A 176 9.75 -13.10 11.77
CA ALA A 176 9.18 -13.13 13.11
C ALA A 176 8.05 -14.16 13.21
N CYS A 177 7.15 -14.22 12.22
CA CYS A 177 6.02 -15.16 12.14
C CYS A 177 6.48 -16.62 11.99
N ASP A 178 7.54 -16.88 11.21
CA ASP A 178 8.08 -18.23 10.97
C ASP A 178 8.46 -18.97 12.28
N ARG A 179 8.60 -18.25 13.40
CA ARG A 179 8.85 -18.81 14.74
C ARG A 179 7.61 -19.35 15.44
N PHE A 180 6.42 -19.03 14.95
CA PHE A 180 5.13 -19.32 15.60
C PHE A 180 4.21 -20.07 14.64
N PRO A 181 3.96 -21.37 14.84
CA PRO A 181 3.15 -22.18 13.92
C PRO A 181 1.71 -21.69 13.71
N SER A 182 1.17 -20.92 14.65
CA SER A 182 -0.18 -20.34 14.59
C SER A 182 -0.24 -19.01 13.84
N LEU A 183 0.90 -18.44 13.43
CA LEU A 183 0.98 -17.19 12.68
C LEU A 183 1.30 -17.49 11.22
N LEU A 184 0.32 -17.26 10.35
CA LEU A 184 0.42 -17.47 8.91
C LEU A 184 0.75 -16.13 8.25
N TYR A 185 1.97 -15.98 7.75
CA TYR A 185 2.39 -14.76 7.08
C TYR A 185 1.84 -14.65 5.64
N PHE A 186 1.39 -13.46 5.27
CA PHE A 186 1.01 -13.07 3.91
C PHE A 186 1.69 -11.75 3.54
N LYS A 187 2.33 -11.70 2.36
CA LYS A 187 3.01 -10.49 1.86
C LYS A 187 2.04 -9.33 1.64
N SER A 188 0.82 -9.63 1.19
CA SER A 188 -0.17 -8.62 0.86
C SER A 188 -1.59 -9.10 1.16
N LEU A 189 -2.51 -8.15 1.28
CA LEU A 189 -3.93 -8.45 1.47
C LEU A 189 -4.52 -9.22 0.27
N PRO A 190 -4.19 -8.89 -0.99
CA PRO A 190 -4.57 -9.71 -2.15
C PRO A 190 -4.20 -11.19 -2.05
N THR A 191 -2.99 -11.53 -1.57
CA THR A 191 -2.59 -12.93 -1.41
C THR A 191 -3.47 -13.67 -0.39
N LEU A 192 -3.84 -12.99 0.71
CA LEU A 192 -4.79 -13.56 1.67
C LEU A 192 -6.20 -13.70 1.07
N THR A 193 -6.66 -12.69 0.33
CA THR A 193 -7.96 -12.72 -0.36
C THR A 193 -8.06 -13.91 -1.32
N GLU A 194 -7.00 -14.17 -2.11
CA GLU A 194 -6.93 -15.34 -2.99
C GLU A 194 -7.02 -16.66 -2.22
N LEU A 195 -6.33 -16.78 -1.08
CA LEU A 195 -6.45 -17.95 -0.22
C LEU A 195 -7.89 -18.13 0.29
N LEU A 196 -8.58 -17.05 0.67
CA LEU A 196 -9.98 -17.13 1.12
C LEU A 196 -10.98 -17.49 0.01
N LEU A 197 -10.55 -17.42 -1.25
CA LEU A 197 -11.26 -17.91 -2.42
C LEU A 197 -10.95 -19.38 -2.74
N SER A 198 -10.06 -20.06 -2.00
CA SER A 198 -9.62 -21.42 -2.33
C SER A 198 -10.72 -22.48 -2.39
N ASP A 199 -11.85 -22.23 -1.74
CA ASP A 199 -13.03 -23.12 -1.78
C ASP A 199 -13.80 -23.00 -3.12
N ASP A 200 -13.44 -22.04 -3.96
CA ASP A 200 -14.01 -21.87 -5.29
C ASP A 200 -13.32 -22.80 -6.30
N ALA A 201 -14.07 -23.76 -6.83
CA ALA A 201 -13.57 -24.73 -7.80
C ALA A 201 -13.09 -24.10 -9.12
N ALA A 202 -13.44 -22.83 -9.39
CA ALA A 202 -12.98 -22.09 -10.55
C ALA A 202 -11.61 -21.42 -10.34
N LEU A 203 -11.16 -21.20 -9.10
CA LEU A 203 -9.98 -20.39 -8.80
C LEU A 203 -8.72 -20.88 -9.53
N GLU A 204 -8.36 -22.15 -9.37
CA GLU A 204 -7.16 -22.73 -10.00
C GLU A 204 -7.21 -22.66 -11.53
N LYS A 205 -8.41 -22.82 -12.12
CA LYS A 205 -8.57 -22.71 -13.58
C LYS A 205 -8.38 -21.27 -14.05
N LEU A 206 -8.97 -20.31 -13.33
CA LEU A 206 -8.84 -18.89 -13.64
C LEU A 206 -7.40 -18.41 -13.48
N LYS A 207 -6.72 -18.83 -12.41
CA LYS A 207 -5.33 -18.50 -12.15
C LYS A 207 -4.41 -18.99 -13.26
N ASN A 208 -4.56 -20.26 -13.68
CA ASN A 208 -3.78 -20.80 -14.79
C ASN A 208 -4.09 -20.07 -16.11
N ALA A 209 -5.37 -19.78 -16.39
CA ALA A 209 -5.77 -19.03 -17.59
C ALA A 209 -5.11 -17.64 -17.66
N VAL A 210 -5.01 -16.96 -16.52
CA VAL A 210 -4.39 -15.63 -16.39
C VAL A 210 -2.87 -15.71 -16.56
N LEU A 211 -2.22 -16.71 -15.96
CA LEU A 211 -0.77 -16.89 -16.09
C LEU A 211 -0.36 -17.30 -17.51
N ASP A 212 -1.19 -18.09 -18.19
CA ASP A 212 -0.93 -18.53 -19.58
C ASP A 212 -1.08 -17.38 -20.60
N ASP A 213 -1.76 -16.29 -20.25
CA ASP A 213 -2.02 -15.12 -21.11
C ASP A 213 -1.64 -13.80 -20.40
N ILE A 214 -0.51 -13.81 -19.70
CA ILE A 214 0.02 -12.63 -19.00
C ILE A 214 0.37 -11.50 -19.99
N ASP A 215 0.64 -11.83 -21.24
CA ASP A 215 0.96 -10.86 -22.30
C ASP A 215 -0.21 -9.90 -22.56
N ALA A 216 -1.46 -10.39 -22.53
CA ALA A 216 -2.64 -9.52 -22.66
C ALA A 216 -2.76 -8.51 -21.51
N LEU A 217 -2.42 -8.93 -20.29
CA LEU A 217 -2.35 -8.07 -19.11
C LEU A 217 -1.22 -7.04 -19.24
N SER A 218 -0.03 -7.46 -19.67
CA SER A 218 1.13 -6.59 -19.89
C SER A 218 0.83 -5.51 -20.94
N GLN A 219 0.13 -5.86 -22.01
CA GLN A 219 -0.27 -4.89 -23.04
C GLN A 219 -1.26 -3.85 -22.48
N ALA A 220 -2.27 -4.29 -21.73
CA ALA A 220 -3.20 -3.38 -21.05
C ALA A 220 -2.49 -2.48 -20.03
N ALA A 221 -1.46 -2.99 -19.36
CA ALA A 221 -0.65 -2.25 -18.41
C ALA A 221 0.18 -1.15 -19.08
N ILE A 222 0.79 -1.43 -20.25
CA ILE A 222 1.52 -0.42 -21.04
C ILE A 222 0.59 0.71 -21.46
N GLU A 223 -0.59 0.38 -22.00
CA GLU A 223 -1.58 1.37 -22.42
C GLU A 223 -2.06 2.23 -21.24
N ALA A 224 -2.35 1.60 -20.10
CA ALA A 224 -2.70 2.33 -18.89
C ALA A 224 -1.54 3.20 -18.37
N ALA A 225 -0.29 2.73 -18.50
CA ALA A 225 0.88 3.45 -18.01
C ALA A 225 1.14 4.71 -18.84
N THR A 226 0.85 4.69 -20.16
CA THR A 226 0.99 5.88 -21.01
C THR A 226 0.04 7.03 -20.66
N GLU A 227 -1.04 6.73 -19.94
CA GLU A 227 -2.02 7.72 -19.47
C GLU A 227 -1.75 8.20 -18.04
N LEU A 228 -0.67 7.74 -17.40
CA LEU A 228 -0.29 8.17 -16.06
C LEU A 228 0.26 9.60 -16.05
N GLU A 229 -0.15 10.36 -15.03
CA GLU A 229 0.44 11.66 -14.74
C GLU A 229 1.72 11.46 -13.91
N PHE A 230 2.85 11.93 -14.43
CA PHE A 230 4.14 11.94 -13.72
C PHE A 230 4.44 13.33 -13.18
N TYR A 231 4.93 13.41 -11.94
CA TYR A 231 5.35 14.67 -11.33
C TYR A 231 6.64 14.49 -10.55
N HIS A 232 7.51 15.49 -10.55
CA HIS A 232 8.76 15.43 -9.81
C HIS A 232 8.56 15.76 -8.32
N SER A 233 9.30 15.07 -7.45
CA SER A 233 9.26 15.24 -6.00
C SER A 233 9.78 16.61 -5.53
N ASP A 234 10.77 17.13 -6.24
CA ASP A 234 11.29 18.48 -6.09
C ASP A 234 10.64 19.42 -7.12
N SER A 235 10.02 20.49 -6.63
CA SER A 235 9.30 21.46 -7.43
C SER A 235 10.19 22.35 -8.30
N ASP A 236 11.51 22.28 -8.12
CA ASP A 236 12.47 22.97 -8.98
C ASP A 236 12.59 22.30 -10.36
N TYR A 237 12.10 21.06 -10.49
CA TYR A 237 12.07 20.31 -11.74
C TYR A 237 10.66 20.22 -12.32
N SER A 238 10.56 20.42 -13.63
CA SER A 238 9.35 20.18 -14.42
C SER A 238 9.56 18.99 -15.36
N ILE A 239 8.60 18.08 -15.42
CA ILE A 239 8.61 16.98 -16.40
C ILE A 239 7.98 17.49 -17.70
N LEU A 240 8.76 17.52 -18.77
CA LEU A 240 8.31 17.96 -20.10
C LEU A 240 7.80 16.80 -20.95
N ASP A 241 8.36 15.61 -20.76
CA ASP A 241 8.02 14.41 -21.53
C ASP A 241 8.34 13.15 -20.73
N THR A 242 7.70 12.03 -21.07
CA THR A 242 7.94 10.72 -20.45
C THR A 242 7.85 9.61 -21.48
N ASN A 243 8.90 8.78 -21.53
CA ASN A 243 8.95 7.58 -22.36
C ASN A 243 8.88 6.34 -21.48
N ILE A 244 7.92 5.47 -21.75
CA ILE A 244 7.78 4.18 -21.05
C ILE A 244 8.48 3.12 -21.87
N HIS A 245 9.47 2.45 -21.27
CA HIS A 245 10.29 1.44 -21.91
C HIS A 245 9.75 0.03 -21.69
N GLY A 246 9.11 -0.20 -20.54
CA GLY A 246 8.57 -1.50 -20.21
C GLY A 246 7.68 -1.46 -18.98
N VAL A 247 6.84 -2.49 -18.90
CA VAL A 247 5.98 -2.76 -17.75
C VAL A 247 6.12 -4.25 -17.42
N GLU A 248 6.52 -4.54 -16.19
CA GLU A 248 6.64 -5.90 -15.66
C GLU A 248 5.57 -6.12 -14.58
N ILE A 249 4.66 -7.05 -14.82
CA ILE A 249 3.60 -7.41 -13.87
C ILE A 249 4.12 -8.48 -12.92
N GLU A 250 3.96 -8.22 -11.62
CA GLU A 250 4.39 -9.08 -10.53
C GLU A 250 3.21 -9.38 -9.57
N ASP A 251 3.36 -10.44 -8.76
CA ASP A 251 2.46 -10.75 -7.64
C ASP A 251 0.95 -10.71 -7.94
N VAL A 252 0.56 -11.29 -9.07
CA VAL A 252 -0.85 -11.40 -9.47
C VAL A 252 -1.62 -12.32 -8.50
N SER A 253 -2.72 -11.79 -7.96
CA SER A 253 -3.64 -12.49 -7.06
C SER A 253 -5.09 -12.32 -7.54
N VAL A 254 -5.84 -13.42 -7.61
CA VAL A 254 -7.29 -13.34 -7.88
C VAL A 254 -8.00 -12.88 -6.60
N VAL A 255 -8.69 -11.73 -6.66
CA VAL A 255 -9.35 -11.10 -5.50
C VAL A 255 -10.87 -11.15 -5.55
N ALA A 256 -11.46 -11.43 -6.72
CA ALA A 256 -12.89 -11.72 -6.85
C ALA A 256 -13.17 -12.61 -8.06
N ILE A 257 -14.22 -13.43 -7.96
CA ILE A 257 -14.69 -14.32 -9.03
C ILE A 257 -16.16 -14.00 -9.31
N GLY A 258 -16.47 -13.77 -10.58
CA GLY A 258 -17.81 -13.60 -11.12
C GLY A 258 -18.13 -14.66 -12.17
N ASP A 259 -19.31 -14.58 -12.77
CA ASP A 259 -19.72 -15.52 -13.82
C ASP A 259 -18.98 -15.22 -15.13
N GLY A 260 -17.94 -16.00 -15.41
CA GLY A 260 -17.09 -15.83 -16.61
C GLY A 260 -16.07 -14.69 -16.53
N GLU A 261 -15.96 -14.02 -15.38
CA GLU A 261 -15.00 -12.93 -15.15
C GLU A 261 -14.28 -13.12 -13.81
N CYS A 262 -13.05 -12.63 -13.72
CA CYS A 262 -12.34 -12.52 -12.45
C CYS A 262 -11.71 -11.14 -12.30
N THR A 263 -11.55 -10.71 -11.05
CA THR A 263 -10.82 -9.50 -10.70
C THR A 263 -9.46 -9.90 -10.14
N LEU A 264 -8.41 -9.32 -10.70
CA LEU A 264 -7.03 -9.51 -10.33
C LEU A 264 -6.54 -8.26 -9.62
N ALA A 265 -5.75 -8.45 -8.57
CA ALA A 265 -4.87 -7.42 -8.04
C ALA A 265 -3.43 -7.83 -8.38
N PHE A 266 -2.58 -6.85 -8.70
CA PHE A 266 -1.20 -7.10 -9.10
C PHE A 266 -0.30 -5.96 -8.65
N ASP A 267 0.98 -6.28 -8.51
CA ASP A 267 2.07 -5.33 -8.42
C ASP A 267 2.69 -5.18 -9.81
N CYS A 268 3.36 -4.06 -10.06
CA CYS A 268 3.85 -3.72 -11.38
C CYS A 268 5.08 -2.83 -11.26
N GLU A 269 6.16 -3.14 -11.98
CA GLU A 269 7.30 -2.25 -12.17
C GLU A 269 7.20 -1.57 -13.54
N VAL A 270 7.13 -0.24 -13.54
CA VAL A 270 7.16 0.58 -14.76
C VAL A 270 8.54 1.18 -14.92
N GLU A 271 9.21 0.85 -16.01
CA GLU A 271 10.50 1.42 -16.40
C GLU A 271 10.27 2.61 -17.33
N ALA A 272 10.67 3.81 -16.90
CA ALA A 272 10.45 5.03 -17.66
C ALA A 272 11.66 5.96 -17.68
N GLU A 273 11.74 6.78 -18.73
CA GLU A 273 12.62 7.94 -18.79
C GLU A 273 11.78 9.22 -18.76
N HIS A 274 12.22 10.20 -17.98
CA HIS A 274 11.54 11.49 -17.82
C HIS A 274 12.44 12.62 -18.30
N TYR A 275 11.92 13.49 -19.17
CA TYR A 275 12.67 14.65 -19.65
C TYR A 275 12.43 15.82 -18.70
N LEU A 276 13.42 16.13 -17.87
CA LEU A 276 13.32 17.18 -16.86
C LEU A 276 13.80 18.53 -17.41
N GLU A 277 13.18 19.61 -16.96
CA GLU A 277 13.64 21.00 -17.10
C GLU A 277 13.77 21.65 -15.71
N TRP A 278 14.87 22.34 -15.47
CA TRP A 278 15.10 23.15 -14.26
C TRP A 278 15.84 24.45 -14.59
N GLU A 279 15.85 25.38 -13.65
CA GLU A 279 16.64 26.62 -13.74
C GLU A 279 17.91 26.50 -12.91
N GLU A 280 19.06 26.83 -13.50
CA GLU A 280 20.36 26.83 -12.84
C GLU A 280 21.00 28.21 -12.96
N MET A 281 21.64 28.68 -11.88
CA MET A 281 22.28 29.99 -11.86
C MET A 281 23.69 29.88 -12.45
N ASP A 282 23.93 30.58 -13.56
CA ASP A 282 25.27 30.78 -14.08
C ASP A 282 26.03 31.77 -13.18
N HIS A 283 26.93 31.24 -12.36
CA HIS A 283 27.74 32.02 -11.42
C HIS A 283 28.70 33.02 -12.12
N TYR A 284 28.99 32.86 -13.41
CA TYR A 284 29.86 33.77 -14.15
C TYR A 284 29.09 34.94 -14.76
N HIS A 285 27.84 34.72 -15.15
CA HIS A 285 27.02 35.72 -15.83
C HIS A 285 25.89 36.29 -14.96
N GLU A 286 25.68 35.76 -13.74
CA GLU A 286 24.58 36.12 -12.83
C GLU A 286 23.19 35.99 -13.49
N GLU A 287 23.05 35.07 -14.44
CA GLU A 287 21.81 34.78 -15.18
C GLU A 287 21.34 33.35 -14.90
N TYR A 288 20.03 33.10 -15.03
CA TYR A 288 19.48 31.74 -14.97
C TYR A 288 19.46 31.13 -16.36
N SER A 289 20.02 29.92 -16.52
CA SER A 289 19.85 29.09 -17.70
C SER A 289 18.83 28.00 -17.44
N LYS A 290 18.07 27.64 -18.48
CA LYS A 290 17.20 26.45 -18.45
C LYS A 290 18.01 25.25 -18.87
N GLU A 291 18.19 24.32 -17.95
CA GLU A 291 18.86 23.07 -18.19
C GLU A 291 17.84 21.95 -18.38
N ARG A 292 18.20 20.95 -19.18
CA ARG A 292 17.32 19.82 -19.48
C ARG A 292 18.07 18.51 -19.59
N GLN A 293 17.52 17.46 -19.01
CA GLN A 293 18.15 16.14 -19.05
C GLN A 293 17.10 15.04 -18.91
N TRP A 294 17.31 13.92 -19.62
CA TRP A 294 16.61 12.67 -19.37
C TRP A 294 17.15 12.01 -18.09
N VAL A 295 16.24 11.62 -17.21
CA VAL A 295 16.52 10.74 -16.07
C VAL A 295 15.77 9.43 -16.25
N HIS A 296 16.31 8.36 -15.69
CA HIS A 296 15.74 7.03 -15.76
C HIS A 296 15.28 6.62 -14.36
N GLU A 297 14.04 6.20 -14.22
CA GLU A 297 13.49 5.76 -12.94
C GLU A 297 12.57 4.55 -13.15
N ARG A 298 12.54 3.70 -12.12
CA ARG A 298 11.59 2.60 -12.02
C ARG A 298 10.58 2.93 -10.95
N ALA A 299 9.31 2.81 -11.29
CA ALA A 299 8.21 3.06 -10.38
C ALA A 299 7.47 1.75 -10.10
N THR A 300 7.31 1.42 -8.82
CA THR A 300 6.44 0.32 -8.40
C THR A 300 5.02 0.85 -8.24
N LEU A 301 4.07 0.22 -8.94
CA LEU A 301 2.64 0.53 -8.89
C LEU A 301 1.86 -0.70 -8.50
N THR A 302 0.73 -0.50 -7.84
CA THR A 302 -0.28 -1.55 -7.63
C THR A 302 -1.47 -1.27 -8.54
N GLY A 303 -2.23 -2.31 -8.89
CA GLY A 303 -3.39 -2.12 -9.75
C GLY A 303 -4.40 -3.25 -9.68
N ILE A 304 -5.48 -3.04 -10.42
CA ILE A 304 -6.60 -3.98 -10.54
C ILE A 304 -6.91 -4.18 -12.02
N ALA A 305 -7.12 -5.42 -12.40
CA ALA A 305 -7.65 -5.78 -13.70
C ALA A 305 -8.92 -6.61 -13.55
N LYS A 306 -9.88 -6.43 -14.46
CA LYS A 306 -10.96 -7.39 -14.66
C LYS A 306 -10.72 -8.11 -15.97
N VAL A 307 -10.80 -9.43 -15.89
CA VAL A 307 -10.45 -10.31 -17.00
C VAL A 307 -11.62 -11.25 -17.24
N ALA A 308 -12.13 -11.23 -18.47
CA ALA A 308 -13.11 -12.19 -18.94
C ALA A 308 -12.37 -13.47 -19.35
N VAL A 309 -12.84 -14.62 -18.86
CA VAL A 309 -12.22 -15.92 -19.14
C VAL A 309 -13.22 -16.79 -19.89
N ASN A 310 -12.78 -17.33 -21.02
CA ASN A 310 -13.59 -18.28 -21.76
C ASN A 310 -13.61 -19.62 -21.03
N THR A 311 -14.77 -19.97 -20.48
CA THR A 311 -14.97 -21.19 -19.68
C THR A 311 -14.74 -22.50 -20.44
N LYS A 312 -14.71 -22.48 -21.78
CA LYS A 312 -14.45 -23.66 -22.61
C LYS A 312 -12.96 -23.85 -22.94
N THR A 313 -12.23 -22.76 -23.15
CA THR A 313 -10.81 -22.80 -23.53
C THR A 313 -9.88 -22.55 -22.35
N SER A 314 -10.40 -22.06 -21.22
CA SER A 314 -9.62 -21.60 -20.06
C SER A 314 -8.54 -20.59 -20.48
N THR A 315 -8.87 -19.70 -21.39
CA THR A 315 -7.99 -18.61 -21.85
C THR A 315 -8.64 -17.28 -21.50
N VAL A 316 -7.80 -16.27 -21.23
CA VAL A 316 -8.26 -14.88 -21.20
C VAL A 316 -8.88 -14.58 -22.57
N SER A 317 -10.10 -14.04 -22.55
CA SER A 317 -10.78 -13.59 -23.77
C SER A 317 -10.69 -12.09 -23.95
N ASP A 318 -10.66 -11.35 -22.84
CA ASP A 318 -10.60 -9.89 -22.86
C ASP A 318 -10.17 -9.34 -21.49
N VAL A 319 -9.51 -8.17 -21.50
CA VAL A 319 -9.25 -7.37 -20.29
C VAL A 319 -10.25 -6.22 -20.29
N THR A 320 -11.37 -6.42 -19.58
CA THR A 320 -12.52 -5.51 -19.64
C THR A 320 -12.33 -4.24 -18.81
N PHE A 321 -11.38 -4.26 -17.88
CA PHE A 321 -11.02 -3.13 -17.05
C PHE A 321 -9.56 -3.27 -16.60
N PHE A 322 -8.81 -2.17 -16.62
CA PHE A 322 -7.48 -2.10 -16.07
C PHE A 322 -7.28 -0.73 -15.43
N LYS A 323 -6.73 -0.70 -14.22
CA LYS A 323 -6.47 0.55 -13.51
C LYS A 323 -5.34 0.41 -12.48
N PHE A 324 -4.39 1.33 -12.51
CA PHE A 324 -3.44 1.54 -11.42
C PHE A 324 -4.08 2.25 -10.23
N GLU A 325 -3.65 1.90 -9.02
CA GLU A 325 -4.02 2.61 -7.81
C GLU A 325 -3.22 3.93 -7.71
N GLY A 326 -3.87 5.00 -7.25
CA GLY A 326 -3.29 6.35 -7.22
C GLY A 326 -3.70 7.23 -8.40
N SER A 327 -3.36 8.52 -8.32
CA SER A 327 -3.70 9.53 -9.33
C SER A 327 -2.51 10.03 -10.14
N GLY A 328 -1.29 9.58 -9.81
CA GLY A 328 -0.07 9.97 -10.50
C GLY A 328 1.18 9.34 -9.85
N VAL A 329 2.29 9.35 -10.58
CA VAL A 329 3.55 8.73 -10.19
C VAL A 329 4.57 9.81 -9.84
N GLN A 330 5.12 9.74 -8.63
CA GLN A 330 6.17 10.65 -8.19
C GLN A 330 7.52 10.18 -8.74
N VAL A 331 8.24 11.09 -9.40
CA VAL A 331 9.61 10.93 -9.88
C VAL A 331 10.56 11.57 -8.87
N SER A 332 11.60 10.85 -8.48
CA SER A 332 12.59 11.28 -7.49
C SER A 332 14.01 11.35 -8.01
N GLU A 333 14.27 10.78 -9.19
CA GLU A 333 15.60 10.78 -9.79
C GLU A 333 15.98 12.18 -10.31
N ASN A 334 17.13 12.68 -9.82
CA ASN A 334 17.64 14.00 -10.20
C ASN A 334 18.68 13.92 -11.34
N PRO A 335 18.78 14.95 -12.18
CA PRO A 335 19.86 15.08 -13.15
C PRO A 335 21.23 15.05 -12.47
N ARG A 336 22.23 14.46 -13.15
CA ARG A 336 23.63 14.50 -12.67
C ARG A 336 24.18 15.91 -12.85
N ARG A 337 24.18 16.70 -11.77
CA ARG A 337 24.78 18.05 -11.78
C ARG A 337 26.25 17.98 -12.17
N ARG A 338 26.65 18.75 -13.19
CA ARG A 338 28.07 18.94 -13.55
C ARG A 338 28.63 19.94 -12.54
N TRP A 339 29.53 19.47 -11.67
CA TRP A 339 30.27 20.32 -10.73
C TRP A 339 31.36 21.10 -11.43
#